data_AF-A0A1W1E6K3-F1
#
_entry.id   AF-A0A1W1E6K3-F1
#
_cell.length_a   1.000
_cell.length_b   1.000
_cell.length_c   1.000
_cell.angle_alpha   90.00
_cell.angle_beta   90.00
_cell.angle_gamma   90.00
#
_symmetry.space_group_name_H-M   'P 1'
#
loop_
_entity.id
_entity.type
_entity.pdbx_description
1 polymer ?
#
loop_
_entity_poly.entity_id
_entity_poly.type
_entity_poly.pdbx_seq_one_letter_code
_entity_poly.pdbx_strand_id
1 'polypeptide(L)'
;MITKLVKYLENNYPESNIDDYLDAKFIQLTSPQLKQIADALNSGELKTRPASNCSAEQFVFSFGETAILVQKDTTDSLMTYQAEFSWETDFMAIHSTRSKGKGFYFIAFEFDDEYQVTLKDTDKRLEDQVRNIKQDQEMIDKIMPVLKGFMSAISE
;
A
#
# COMPACT_ATOMS: atom_id res chain seq x y z
N MET A 1 12.31 -5.16 1.93
CA MET A 1 11.41 -4.00 1.92
C MET A 1 10.94 -3.67 3.33
N ILE A 2 10.11 -4.50 3.96
CA ILE A 2 9.48 -4.21 5.27
C ILE A 2 10.44 -3.79 6.39
N THR A 3 11.58 -4.47 6.56
CA THR A 3 12.58 -4.10 7.59
C THR A 3 13.15 -2.69 7.39
N LYS A 4 13.28 -2.22 6.15
CA LYS A 4 13.73 -0.85 5.88
C LYS A 4 12.64 0.16 6.18
N LEU A 5 11.40 -0.16 5.80
CA LEU A 5 10.23 0.69 6.06
C LEU A 5 9.99 0.88 7.56
N VAL A 6 9.99 -0.21 8.34
CA VAL A 6 9.85 -0.17 9.80
C VAL A 6 10.90 0.73 10.43
N LYS A 7 12.19 0.51 10.10
CA LYS A 7 13.28 1.36 10.59
C LYS A 7 13.11 2.83 10.19
N TYR A 8 12.57 3.08 9.00
CA TYR A 8 12.34 4.45 8.56
C TYR A 8 11.22 5.12 9.36
N LEU A 9 10.11 4.41 9.60
CA LEU A 9 9.01 4.88 10.43
C LEU A 9 9.48 5.16 11.87
N GLU A 10 10.21 4.24 12.49
CA GLU A 10 10.79 4.43 13.84
C GLU A 10 11.62 5.71 13.98
N ASN A 11 12.39 6.05 12.94
CA ASN A 11 13.32 7.18 12.99
C ASN A 11 12.69 8.53 12.62
N ASN A 12 11.66 8.53 11.75
CA ASN A 12 11.12 9.76 11.16
C ASN A 12 9.68 10.05 11.61
N TYR A 13 8.93 9.03 12.01
CA TYR A 13 7.53 9.12 12.45
C TYR A 13 7.32 8.27 13.72
N PRO A 14 7.94 8.64 14.85
CA PRO A 14 7.90 7.85 16.09
C PRO A 14 6.49 7.73 16.69
N GLU A 15 5.55 8.56 16.27
CA GLU A 15 4.12 8.50 16.66
C GLU A 15 3.31 7.53 15.78
N SER A 16 3.88 7.04 14.67
CA SER A 16 3.21 6.04 13.84
C SER A 16 3.09 4.71 14.57
N ASN A 17 1.93 4.08 14.45
CA ASN A 17 1.71 2.74 14.98
C ASN A 17 2.47 1.70 14.13
N ILE A 18 3.71 1.41 14.50
CA ILE A 18 4.56 0.46 13.80
C ILE A 18 4.05 -0.98 13.96
N ASP A 19 3.31 -1.27 15.04
CA ASP A 19 2.73 -2.58 15.29
C ASP A 19 1.78 -2.98 14.15
N ASP A 20 1.15 -2.00 13.48
CA ASP A 20 0.33 -2.26 12.28
C ASP A 20 1.13 -2.91 11.13
N TYR A 21 2.43 -2.70 11.06
CA TYR A 21 3.30 -3.36 10.08
C TYR A 21 3.88 -4.68 10.59
N LEU A 22 4.12 -4.80 11.89
CA LEU A 22 4.77 -5.96 12.51
C LEU A 22 3.80 -7.12 12.73
N ASP A 23 2.57 -6.81 13.11
CA ASP A 23 1.52 -7.80 13.39
C ASP A 23 0.80 -8.25 12.11
N ALA A 24 0.92 -7.48 11.03
CA ALA A 24 0.33 -7.81 9.75
C ALA A 24 0.99 -9.03 9.10
N LYS A 25 0.17 -9.88 8.47
CA LYS A 25 0.70 -10.96 7.62
C LYS A 25 1.44 -10.34 6.43
N PHE A 26 2.76 -10.57 6.36
CA PHE A 26 3.59 -10.07 5.27
C PHE A 26 3.54 -11.00 4.05
N ILE A 27 3.15 -10.45 2.91
CA ILE A 27 3.03 -11.15 1.63
C ILE A 27 3.92 -10.43 0.63
N GLN A 28 4.97 -11.12 0.17
CA GLN A 28 5.88 -10.60 -0.85
C GLN A 28 5.65 -11.32 -2.17
N LEU A 29 5.25 -10.56 -3.19
CA LEU A 29 5.14 -11.09 -4.55
C LEU A 29 6.42 -10.86 -5.34
N THR A 30 6.82 -11.90 -6.06
CA THR A 30 7.85 -11.84 -7.09
C THR A 30 7.27 -11.28 -8.40
N SER A 31 8.12 -10.74 -9.28
CA SER A 31 7.67 -10.26 -10.60
C SER A 31 6.91 -11.30 -11.43
N PRO A 32 7.28 -12.60 -11.43
CA PRO A 32 6.47 -13.64 -12.07
C PRO A 32 5.07 -13.77 -11.47
N GLN A 33 4.92 -13.72 -10.14
CA GLN A 33 3.61 -13.82 -9.48
C GLN A 33 2.73 -12.59 -9.77
N LEU A 34 3.33 -11.39 -9.78
CA LEU A 34 2.63 -10.17 -10.21
C LEU A 34 2.09 -10.32 -11.64
N LYS A 35 2.93 -10.83 -12.55
CA LYS A 35 2.53 -11.06 -13.93
C LYS A 35 1.41 -12.10 -14.02
N GLN A 36 1.49 -13.20 -13.27
CA GLN A 36 0.44 -14.21 -13.24
C GLN A 36 -0.91 -13.63 -12.77
N ILE A 37 -0.93 -12.80 -11.74
CA ILE A 37 -2.16 -12.13 -11.28
C ILE A 37 -2.70 -11.21 -12.37
N ALA A 38 -1.84 -10.39 -12.99
CA ALA A 38 -2.24 -9.49 -14.07
C ALA A 38 -2.79 -10.25 -15.29
N ASP A 39 -2.12 -11.32 -15.71
CA ASP A 39 -2.53 -12.15 -16.84
C ASP A 39 -3.87 -12.85 -16.55
N ALA A 40 -4.06 -13.38 -15.33
CA ALA A 40 -5.30 -14.05 -14.91
C ALA A 40 -6.49 -13.08 -14.81
N LEU A 41 -6.26 -11.83 -14.40
CA LEU A 41 -7.28 -10.77 -14.44
C LEU A 41 -7.68 -10.43 -15.88
N ASN A 42 -6.69 -10.24 -16.76
CA ASN A 42 -6.92 -9.87 -18.15
C ASN A 42 -7.59 -10.98 -18.97
N SER A 43 -7.29 -12.25 -18.67
CA SER A 43 -7.91 -13.40 -19.32
C SER A 43 -9.31 -13.72 -18.79
N GLY A 44 -9.71 -13.13 -17.65
CA GLY A 44 -10.94 -13.46 -16.94
C GLY A 44 -10.91 -14.79 -16.20
N GLU A 45 -9.75 -15.44 -16.12
CA GLU A 45 -9.53 -16.65 -15.30
C GLU A 45 -9.74 -16.34 -13.81
N LEU A 46 -9.24 -15.18 -13.36
CA LEU A 46 -9.47 -14.68 -12.03
C LEU A 46 -10.73 -13.82 -12.00
N LYS A 47 -11.83 -14.39 -11.51
CA LYS A 47 -13.05 -13.63 -11.27
C LYS A 47 -12.85 -12.70 -10.08
N THR A 48 -13.07 -11.42 -10.31
CA THR A 48 -13.01 -10.42 -9.25
C THR A 48 -14.15 -10.64 -8.27
N ARG A 49 -13.84 -10.65 -6.99
CA ARG A 49 -14.82 -10.73 -5.90
C ARG A 49 -14.87 -9.40 -5.15
N PRO A 50 -15.99 -9.07 -4.49
CA PRO A 50 -16.07 -7.88 -3.67
C PRO A 50 -14.96 -7.88 -2.60
N ALA A 51 -14.43 -6.72 -2.25
CA ALA A 51 -13.32 -6.62 -1.30
C ALA A 51 -13.65 -7.27 0.05
N SER A 52 -14.90 -7.18 0.49
CA SER A 52 -15.42 -7.71 1.75
C SER A 52 -15.40 -9.24 1.84
N ASN A 53 -15.29 -9.93 0.69
CA ASN A 53 -15.08 -11.38 0.64
C ASN A 53 -13.64 -11.77 1.03
N CYS A 54 -12.70 -10.82 1.09
CA CYS A 54 -11.38 -11.09 1.64
C CYS A 54 -11.50 -11.34 3.15
N SER A 55 -11.09 -12.53 3.59
CA SER A 55 -11.12 -12.92 5.01
C SER A 55 -9.98 -12.28 5.83
N ALA A 56 -9.02 -11.64 5.18
CA ALA A 56 -7.92 -10.99 5.86
C ALA A 56 -8.36 -9.64 6.45
N GLU A 57 -8.27 -9.54 7.77
CA GLU A 57 -8.51 -8.29 8.51
C GLU A 57 -7.35 -7.30 8.32
N GLN A 58 -6.12 -7.81 8.20
CA GLN A 58 -4.92 -6.99 8.04
C GLN A 58 -3.79 -7.76 7.35
N PHE A 59 -3.12 -7.11 6.40
CA PHE A 59 -1.93 -7.67 5.75
C PHE A 59 -1.05 -6.58 5.15
N VAL A 60 0.22 -6.91 4.96
CA VAL A 60 1.15 -6.08 4.19
C VAL A 60 1.46 -6.79 2.87
N PHE A 61 1.14 -6.13 1.78
CA PHE A 61 1.39 -6.59 0.42
C PHE A 61 2.61 -5.86 -0.15
N SER A 62 3.67 -6.59 -0.52
CA SER A 62 4.92 -5.98 -1.01
C SER A 62 5.39 -6.56 -2.33
N PHE A 63 5.90 -5.68 -3.18
CA PHE A 63 6.53 -6.04 -4.44
C PHE A 63 7.55 -4.96 -4.84
N GLY A 64 8.72 -5.36 -5.32
CA GLY A 64 9.79 -4.44 -5.67
C GLY A 64 10.16 -3.50 -4.51
N GLU A 65 10.07 -2.19 -4.76
CA GLU A 65 10.32 -1.10 -3.80
C GLU A 65 9.04 -0.62 -3.09
N THR A 66 7.93 -1.33 -3.28
CA THR A 66 6.60 -0.98 -2.77
C THR A 66 6.17 -1.90 -1.64
N ALA A 67 5.48 -1.33 -0.66
CA ALA A 67 4.65 -2.04 0.31
C ALA A 67 3.30 -1.33 0.42
N ILE A 68 2.24 -2.09 0.68
CA ILE A 68 0.89 -1.59 0.92
C ILE A 68 0.43 -2.27 2.20
N LEU A 69 0.24 -1.49 3.26
CA LEU A 69 -0.49 -1.94 4.43
C LEU A 69 -1.98 -1.86 4.10
N VAL A 70 -2.73 -2.93 4.32
CA VAL A 70 -4.17 -3.01 4.09
C VAL A 70 -4.83 -3.48 5.38
N GLN A 71 -5.81 -2.73 5.84
CA GLN A 71 -6.53 -2.94 7.10
C GLN A 71 -8.02 -2.81 6.85
N LYS A 72 -8.80 -3.76 7.31
CA LYS A 72 -10.25 -3.73 7.19
C LYS A 72 -10.79 -2.54 7.96
N ASP A 73 -11.68 -1.79 7.33
CA ASP A 73 -12.39 -0.73 8.04
C ASP A 73 -13.42 -1.37 8.97
N THR A 74 -13.29 -1.08 10.26
CA THR A 74 -14.21 -1.55 11.30
C THR A 74 -15.15 -0.44 11.78
N THR A 75 -14.98 0.77 11.22
CA THR A 75 -15.97 1.83 11.38
C THR A 75 -17.15 1.52 10.48
N ASP A 76 -18.37 1.90 10.89
CA ASP A 76 -19.63 1.67 10.16
C ASP A 76 -19.72 2.56 8.90
N SER A 77 -18.64 2.58 8.12
CA SER A 77 -18.43 3.38 6.94
C SER A 77 -18.81 2.59 5.68
N LEU A 78 -18.95 3.29 4.56
CA LEU A 78 -19.16 2.65 3.26
C LEU A 78 -17.87 2.03 2.69
N MET A 79 -16.73 2.25 3.34
CA MET A 79 -15.44 1.73 2.91
C MET A 79 -15.18 0.38 3.55
N THR A 80 -14.56 -0.52 2.79
CA THR A 80 -14.29 -1.88 3.25
C THR A 80 -12.90 -1.98 3.86
N TYR A 81 -11.95 -1.23 3.32
CA TYR A 81 -10.55 -1.25 3.74
C TYR A 81 -9.94 0.15 3.71
N GLN A 82 -9.05 0.39 4.68
CA GLN A 82 -8.07 1.46 4.67
C GLN A 82 -6.71 0.89 4.25
N ALA A 83 -5.91 1.70 3.57
CA ALA A 83 -4.61 1.28 3.10
C ALA A 83 -3.59 2.43 3.09
N GLU A 84 -2.33 2.05 3.32
CA GLU A 84 -1.19 2.96 3.16
C GLU A 84 -0.19 2.35 2.19
N PHE A 85 -0.01 3.03 1.07
CA PHE A 85 1.02 2.76 0.09
C PHE A 85 2.34 3.41 0.54
N SER A 86 3.41 2.63 0.60
CA SER A 86 4.77 3.07 0.90
C SER A 86 5.71 2.69 -0.23
N TRP A 87 6.43 3.66 -0.80
CA TRP A 87 7.39 3.44 -1.89
C TRP A 87 8.78 3.94 -1.51
N GLU A 88 9.77 3.04 -1.53
CA GLU A 88 11.19 3.38 -1.34
C GLU A 88 11.67 4.22 -2.53
N THR A 89 12.16 5.43 -2.29
CA THR A 89 12.50 6.37 -3.36
C THR A 89 13.63 7.33 -2.94
N ASP A 90 14.35 7.88 -3.90
CA ASP A 90 15.61 8.61 -3.68
C ASP A 90 15.44 10.05 -3.15
N PHE A 91 14.25 10.44 -2.68
CA PHE A 91 13.91 11.85 -2.37
C PHE A 91 14.65 12.47 -1.17
N MET A 92 15.52 11.76 -0.44
CA MET A 92 16.21 12.32 0.73
C MET A 92 17.67 12.69 0.48
N ALA A 93 17.88 13.91 -0.02
CA ALA A 93 19.08 14.70 0.28
C ALA A 93 18.81 16.21 0.15
N ILE A 94 18.00 16.80 1.05
CA ILE A 94 17.98 18.27 1.19
C ILE A 94 18.36 18.73 2.60
N HIS A 95 18.11 17.94 3.65
CA HIS A 95 18.56 18.28 5.02
C HIS A 95 19.60 17.34 5.66
N SER A 96 19.95 16.20 5.03
CA SER A 96 21.12 15.43 5.43
C SER A 96 22.35 15.93 4.67
N THR A 97 23.14 16.78 5.30
CA THR A 97 24.52 17.09 4.85
C THR A 97 25.46 15.87 4.93
N ARG A 98 24.94 14.65 5.21
CA ARG A 98 25.77 13.47 5.42
C ARG A 98 25.42 12.19 4.66
N SER A 99 24.33 12.12 3.88
CA SER A 99 24.15 10.99 2.96
C SER A 99 22.98 11.22 2.01
N LYS A 100 23.17 10.87 0.73
CA LYS A 100 22.09 10.60 -0.22
C LYS A 100 21.34 9.34 0.26
N GLY A 101 20.36 9.51 1.14
CA GLY A 101 19.58 8.41 1.69
C GLY A 101 18.37 8.10 0.81
N LYS A 102 18.02 6.82 0.68
CA LYS A 102 16.67 6.44 0.23
C LYS A 102 15.67 6.78 1.34
N GLY A 103 14.54 7.37 0.98
CA GLY A 103 13.40 7.64 1.86
C GLY A 103 12.15 6.89 1.41
N PHE A 104 11.01 7.21 2.00
CA PHE A 104 9.72 6.62 1.61
C PHE A 104 8.69 7.69 1.27
N TYR A 105 7.94 7.46 0.19
CA TYR A 105 6.75 8.21 -0.19
C TYR A 105 5.51 7.48 0.33
N PHE A 106 4.61 8.20 1.00
CA PHE A 106 3.38 7.64 1.59
C PHE A 106 2.11 8.17 0.91
N ILE A 107 1.18 7.27 0.60
CA ILE A 107 -0.18 7.59 0.15
C ILE A 107 -1.16 6.82 1.01
N ALA A 108 -1.97 7.53 1.79
CA ALA A 108 -3.10 6.95 2.48
C ALA A 108 -4.33 6.97 1.56
N PHE A 109 -5.10 5.89 1.54
CA PHE A 109 -6.33 5.78 0.78
C PHE A 109 -7.25 4.74 1.42
N GLU A 110 -8.51 4.76 1.01
CA GLU A 110 -9.52 3.78 1.38
C GLU A 110 -10.23 3.28 0.13
N PHE A 111 -10.82 2.08 0.19
CA PHE A 111 -11.58 1.54 -0.93
C PHE A 111 -12.80 0.74 -0.47
N ASP A 112 -13.85 0.81 -1.29
CA ASP A 112 -15.13 0.11 -1.10
C ASP A 112 -15.11 -1.33 -1.66
N ASP A 113 -16.26 -1.97 -1.62
CA ASP A 113 -16.44 -3.36 -2.06
C ASP A 113 -16.18 -3.56 -3.56
N GLU A 114 -16.37 -2.51 -4.36
CA GLU A 114 -16.10 -2.45 -5.78
C GLU A 114 -14.67 -2.01 -6.13
N TYR A 115 -13.82 -1.77 -5.11
CA TYR A 115 -12.46 -1.24 -5.22
C TYR A 115 -12.40 0.18 -5.78
N GLN A 116 -13.45 0.99 -5.60
CA GLN A 116 -13.39 2.43 -5.85
C GLN A 116 -12.57 3.07 -4.74
N VAL A 117 -11.58 3.88 -5.15
CA VAL A 117 -10.61 4.47 -4.23
C VAL A 117 -11.01 5.89 -3.85
N THR A 118 -10.85 6.21 -2.57
CA THR A 118 -10.81 7.58 -2.05
C THR A 118 -9.46 7.85 -1.41
N LEU A 119 -8.74 8.88 -1.88
CA LEU A 119 -7.47 9.30 -1.26
C LEU A 119 -7.72 9.94 0.10
N LYS A 120 -6.81 9.70 1.05
CA LYS A 120 -6.84 10.24 2.40
C LYS A 120 -5.62 11.10 2.68
N ASP A 121 -5.79 12.01 3.63
CA ASP A 121 -4.65 12.72 4.21
C ASP A 121 -3.82 11.74 5.05
N THR A 122 -2.50 11.90 4.99
CA THR A 122 -1.54 11.24 5.87
C THR A 122 -0.70 12.31 6.55
N ASP A 123 -0.32 12.05 7.80
CA ASP A 123 0.64 12.85 8.59
C ASP A 123 2.10 12.49 8.28
N LYS A 124 2.34 11.37 7.58
CA LYS A 124 3.67 10.90 7.14
C LYS A 124 4.17 11.68 5.92
N ARG A 125 4.30 12.99 6.10
CA ARG A 125 4.74 13.95 5.09
C ARG A 125 6.20 14.32 5.29
N LEU A 126 6.95 14.39 4.20
CA LEU A 126 8.23 15.08 4.20
C LEU A 126 7.97 16.59 4.10
N GLU A 127 8.70 17.38 4.89
CA GLU A 127 8.51 18.83 5.02
C GLU A 127 8.57 19.57 3.66
N ASP A 128 9.38 19.07 2.72
CA ASP A 128 9.56 19.63 1.37
C ASP A 128 8.80 18.88 0.25
N GLN A 129 7.98 17.88 0.58
CA GLN A 129 7.30 17.06 -0.41
C GLN A 129 6.03 17.73 -0.90
N VAL A 130 6.10 18.27 -2.11
CA VAL A 130 4.93 18.75 -2.84
C VAL A 130 4.10 17.55 -3.29
N ARG A 131 2.97 17.30 -2.60
CA ARG A 131 2.02 16.27 -3.03
C ARG A 131 1.29 16.73 -4.29
N ASN A 132 1.22 15.83 -5.25
CA ASN A 132 0.39 16.02 -6.43
C ASN A 132 -0.69 14.95 -6.40
N ILE A 133 -1.91 15.34 -6.02
CA ILE A 133 -3.06 14.44 -5.90
C ILE A 133 -3.28 13.62 -7.17
N LYS A 134 -3.03 14.22 -8.35
CA LYS A 134 -3.14 13.52 -9.62
C LYS A 134 -2.08 12.43 -9.76
N GLN A 135 -0.84 12.69 -9.33
CA GLN A 135 0.22 11.67 -9.33
C GLN A 135 -0.06 10.57 -8.31
N ASP A 136 -0.58 10.92 -7.13
CA ASP A 136 -0.99 9.94 -6.13
C ASP A 136 -2.08 9.03 -6.70
N GLN A 137 -3.11 9.61 -7.33
CA GLN A 137 -4.17 8.83 -7.97
C GLN A 137 -3.62 7.95 -9.10
N GLU A 138 -2.78 8.47 -9.99
CA GLU A 138 -2.16 7.67 -11.06
C GLU A 138 -1.31 6.51 -10.53
N MET A 139 -0.70 6.68 -9.35
CA MET A 139 0.05 5.62 -8.69
C MET A 139 -0.88 4.56 -8.10
N ILE A 140 -1.97 4.98 -7.45
CA ILE A 140 -2.99 4.06 -6.92
C ILE A 140 -3.67 3.30 -8.07
N ASP A 141 -4.05 3.96 -9.15
CA ASP A 141 -4.69 3.33 -10.32
C ASP A 141 -3.83 2.19 -10.93
N LYS A 142 -2.50 2.30 -10.85
CA LYS A 142 -1.58 1.26 -11.33
C LYS A 142 -1.51 0.04 -10.40
N ILE A 143 -1.67 0.24 -9.10
CA ILE A 143 -1.53 -0.84 -8.11
C ILE A 143 -2.85 -1.55 -7.80
N MET A 144 -3.97 -0.85 -7.92
CA MET A 144 -5.29 -1.39 -7.55
C MET A 144 -5.66 -2.66 -8.30
N PRO A 145 -5.37 -2.83 -9.62
CA PRO A 145 -5.64 -4.09 -10.29
C PRO A 145 -4.91 -5.27 -9.64
N VAL A 146 -3.66 -5.09 -9.25
CA VAL A 146 -2.86 -6.13 -8.59
C VAL A 146 -3.43 -6.45 -7.21
N LEU A 147 -3.75 -5.42 -6.41
CA LEU A 147 -4.35 -5.60 -5.09
C LEU A 147 -5.70 -6.31 -5.19
N LYS A 148 -6.55 -5.89 -6.14
CA LYS A 148 -7.86 -6.49 -6.43
C LYS A 148 -7.74 -7.96 -6.83
N GLY A 149 -6.80 -8.28 -7.72
CA GLY A 149 -6.54 -9.67 -8.10
C GLY A 149 -6.06 -10.50 -6.93
N PHE A 150 -5.09 -9.99 -6.18
CA PHE A 150 -4.59 -10.69 -4.99
C PHE A 150 -5.71 -10.97 -3.98
N MET A 151 -6.48 -9.94 -3.59
CA MET A 151 -7.59 -10.09 -2.65
C MET A 151 -8.64 -11.08 -3.17
N SER A 152 -9.01 -10.99 -4.45
CA SER A 152 -9.96 -11.93 -5.07
C SER A 152 -9.45 -13.37 -5.08
N ALA A 153 -8.15 -13.59 -5.18
CA ALA A 153 -7.53 -14.91 -5.19
C ALA A 153 -7.46 -15.55 -3.79
N ILE A 154 -7.45 -14.74 -2.72
CA ILE A 154 -7.43 -15.22 -1.33
C ILE A 154 -8.80 -15.18 -0.64
N SER A 155 -9.80 -14.61 -1.30
CA SER A 155 -11.20 -14.67 -0.87
C SER A 155 -11.74 -16.11 -0.95
N GLU A 156 -12.40 -16.54 0.12
CA GLU A 156 -13.07 -17.86 0.20
C GLU A 156 -14.45 -17.84 -0.48
#